data_AF-A0A0Q7VWY4-F1
#
_entry.id   AF-A0A0Q7VWY4-F1
#
_cell.length_a   1.000
_cell.length_b   1.000
_cell.length_c   1.000
_cell.angle_alpha   90.00
_cell.angle_beta   90.00
_cell.angle_gamma   90.00
#
_symmetry.space_group_name_H-M   'P 1'
#
loop_
_entity.id
_entity.type
_entity.pdbx_description
1 polymer ?
#
loop_
_entity_poly.entity_id
_entity_poly.type
_entity_poly.pdbx_seq_one_letter_code
_entity_poly.pdbx_strand_id
1 'polypeptide(L)'
;METKNTPLQFSDELNDCIGRRVVKLVRYSWWPKEEISAECGIASELSFSLTAGPLEVVFDDESSLGIASDPSLNSVIVWWERESGGRACVDSPLAADAELYPVSADDEEYASEFWRKLLKRKLIEFSIYKKRLMGSLESELPSELGLHFIFEDNLGFIASHGLHDGSDDFSVLMLNQFADTQKDQLVEIPL
;
A
#
# COMPACT_ATOMS: atom_id res chain seq x y z
N MET A 1 11.44 -3.81 -22.92
CA MET A 1 11.61 -4.39 -21.58
C MET A 1 10.73 -3.53 -20.71
N GLU A 2 9.54 -4.01 -20.34
CA GLU A 2 8.66 -3.26 -19.44
C GLU A 2 9.39 -3.10 -18.12
N THR A 3 9.53 -1.86 -17.67
CA THR A 3 10.12 -1.56 -16.37
C THR A 3 9.18 -2.14 -15.32
N LYS A 4 9.66 -3.13 -14.57
CA LYS A 4 8.93 -3.70 -13.45
C LYS A 4 9.02 -2.68 -12.31
N ASN A 5 7.86 -2.30 -11.78
CA ASN A 5 7.70 -1.24 -10.78
C ASN A 5 7.63 -1.82 -9.36
N THR A 6 8.48 -2.81 -9.04
CA THR A 6 8.51 -3.38 -7.69
C THR A 6 9.25 -2.46 -6.72
N PRO A 7 8.99 -2.54 -5.41
CA PRO A 7 9.64 -1.67 -4.42
C PRO A 7 11.16 -1.57 -4.54
N LEU A 8 11.86 -2.69 -4.74
CA LEU A 8 13.32 -2.69 -4.85
C LEU A 8 13.81 -1.99 -6.13
N GLN A 9 13.04 -2.07 -7.22
CA GLN A 9 13.38 -1.39 -8.48
C GLN A 9 13.01 0.09 -8.46
N PHE A 10 12.08 0.47 -7.59
CA PHE A 10 11.61 1.84 -7.35
C PHE A 10 12.25 2.47 -6.11
N SER A 11 13.38 1.93 -5.63
CA SER A 11 13.97 2.30 -4.34
C SER A 11 14.47 3.73 -4.29
N ASP A 12 15.02 4.25 -5.40
CA ASP A 12 15.53 5.62 -5.47
C ASP A 12 14.38 6.62 -5.32
N GLU A 13 13.26 6.38 -6.02
CA GLU A 13 12.04 7.16 -5.93
C GLU A 13 11.35 7.05 -4.56
N LEU A 14 11.36 5.86 -3.95
CA LEU A 14 10.89 5.69 -2.57
C LEU A 14 11.76 6.50 -1.60
N ASN A 15 13.08 6.47 -1.76
CA ASN A 15 13.99 7.23 -0.91
C ASN A 15 13.80 8.74 -1.05
N ASP A 16 13.40 9.25 -2.22
CA ASP A 16 13.03 10.65 -2.39
C ASP A 16 11.80 11.09 -1.56
N CYS A 17 10.95 10.15 -1.14
CA CYS A 17 9.79 10.42 -0.29
C CYS A 17 10.17 10.58 1.20
N ILE A 18 11.34 10.09 1.62
CA ILE A 18 11.76 10.12 3.01
C ILE A 18 11.89 11.56 3.48
N GLY A 19 11.34 11.85 4.66
CA GLY A 19 11.32 13.18 5.24
C GLY A 19 10.09 14.02 4.87
N ARG A 20 9.26 13.59 3.91
CA ARG A 20 7.97 14.23 3.60
C ARG A 20 6.90 13.84 4.60
N ARG A 21 5.86 14.67 4.73
CA ARG A 21 4.70 14.36 5.58
C ARG A 21 3.57 13.82 4.73
N VAL A 22 2.95 12.73 5.17
CA VAL A 22 1.73 12.24 4.53
C VAL A 22 0.56 13.12 4.94
N VAL A 23 -0.13 13.72 3.97
CA VAL A 23 -1.29 14.60 4.22
C VAL A 23 -2.61 13.92 3.88
N LYS A 24 -2.59 12.89 3.02
CA LYS A 24 -3.77 12.11 2.66
C LYS A 24 -3.37 10.67 2.40
N LEU A 25 -4.24 9.75 2.81
CA LEU A 25 -4.22 8.36 2.41
C LEU A 25 -5.59 8.04 1.84
N VAL A 26 -5.62 7.45 0.64
CA VAL A 26 -6.87 7.12 -0.05
C VAL A 26 -6.79 5.70 -0.56
N ARG A 27 -7.67 4.86 -0.04
CA ARG A 27 -7.91 3.53 -0.58
C ARG A 27 -8.94 3.65 -1.69
N TYR A 28 -8.60 3.26 -2.90
CA TYR A 28 -9.55 3.22 -4.01
C TYR A 28 -10.14 1.82 -4.11
N SER A 29 -11.44 1.69 -3.93
CA SER A 29 -12.18 0.44 -3.95
C SER A 29 -12.91 0.23 -5.27
N TRP A 30 -13.09 -1.02 -5.69
CA TRP A 30 -14.00 -1.38 -6.79
C TRP A 30 -15.49 -1.22 -6.45
N TRP A 31 -15.81 -1.00 -5.16
CA TRP A 31 -17.19 -0.81 -4.69
C TRP A 31 -17.32 0.49 -3.91
N PRO A 32 -18.50 1.15 -3.94
CA PRO A 32 -18.83 2.22 -3.01
C PRO A 32 -18.62 1.76 -1.57
N LYS A 33 -18.12 2.64 -0.70
CA LYS A 33 -17.75 2.28 0.68
C LYS A 33 -18.91 1.69 1.48
N GLU A 34 -20.14 2.15 1.20
CA GLU A 34 -21.38 1.68 1.80
C GLU A 34 -21.72 0.23 1.43
N GLU A 35 -21.17 -0.27 0.31
CA GLU A 35 -21.43 -1.61 -0.23
C GLU A 35 -20.32 -2.61 0.12
N ILE A 36 -19.11 -2.15 0.46
CA ILE A 36 -17.94 -2.97 0.75
C ILE A 36 -18.23 -4.07 1.78
N SER A 37 -18.95 -3.75 2.85
CA SER A 37 -19.24 -4.74 3.90
C SER A 37 -20.09 -5.90 3.38
N ALA A 38 -21.08 -5.61 2.52
CA ALA A 38 -21.96 -6.62 1.95
C ALA A 38 -21.25 -7.44 0.87
N GLU A 39 -20.45 -6.79 0.01
CA GLU A 39 -19.79 -7.42 -1.13
C GLU A 39 -18.55 -8.22 -0.74
N CYS A 40 -17.78 -7.73 0.24
CA CYS A 40 -16.52 -8.35 0.65
C CYS A 40 -16.61 -9.14 1.97
N GLY A 41 -17.72 -9.03 2.71
CA GLY A 41 -17.87 -9.71 4.00
C GLY A 41 -16.94 -9.18 5.09
N ILE A 42 -16.46 -7.94 4.96
CA ILE A 42 -15.60 -7.27 5.94
C ILE A 42 -16.39 -6.28 6.80
N ALA A 43 -15.91 -6.03 8.02
CA ALA A 43 -16.50 -5.01 8.88
C ALA A 43 -16.23 -3.61 8.29
N SER A 44 -17.19 -2.69 8.42
CA SER A 44 -17.10 -1.35 7.81
C SER A 44 -15.83 -0.62 8.20
N GLU A 45 -15.42 -0.68 9.47
CA GLU A 45 -14.22 -0.03 10.00
C GLU A 45 -12.90 -0.57 9.43
N LEU A 46 -12.94 -1.74 8.77
CA LEU A 46 -11.81 -2.37 8.09
C LEU A 46 -11.83 -2.15 6.57
N SER A 47 -12.83 -1.43 6.03
CA SER A 47 -12.97 -1.20 4.59
C SER A 47 -11.71 -0.57 3.99
N PHE A 48 -11.16 0.45 4.64
CA PHE A 48 -9.90 1.06 4.22
C PHE A 48 -8.74 0.05 4.10
N SER A 49 -8.66 -0.91 5.01
CA SER A 49 -7.57 -1.88 5.07
C SER A 49 -7.74 -3.04 4.07
N LEU A 50 -8.96 -3.55 3.94
CA LEU A 50 -9.19 -4.89 3.38
C LEU A 50 -10.08 -4.89 2.12
N THR A 51 -10.58 -3.75 1.65
CA THR A 51 -11.25 -3.70 0.34
C THR A 51 -10.25 -3.94 -0.79
N ALA A 52 -10.73 -4.38 -1.97
CA ALA A 52 -9.90 -4.58 -3.15
C ALA A 52 -9.72 -3.29 -3.96
N GLY A 53 -8.57 -3.13 -4.62
CA GLY A 53 -8.19 -1.97 -5.44
C GLY A 53 -6.79 -1.42 -5.09
N PRO A 54 -6.40 -0.20 -5.50
CA PRO A 54 -5.09 0.42 -5.19
C PRO A 54 -5.12 1.45 -4.03
N LEU A 55 -3.96 1.78 -3.48
CA LEU A 55 -3.76 2.80 -2.44
C LEU A 55 -3.03 4.00 -3.05
N GLU A 56 -3.48 5.20 -2.71
CA GLU A 56 -2.74 6.45 -2.95
C GLU A 56 -2.23 7.03 -1.63
N VAL A 57 -0.93 7.34 -1.58
CA VAL A 57 -0.27 8.04 -0.47
C VAL A 57 0.14 9.43 -0.95
N VAL A 58 -0.47 10.48 -0.40
CA VAL A 58 -0.22 11.88 -0.81
C VAL A 58 0.64 12.58 0.22
N PHE A 59 1.69 13.25 -0.25
CA PHE A 59 2.63 14.01 0.57
C PHE A 59 2.33 15.50 0.59
N ASP A 60 3.00 16.23 1.49
CA ASP A 60 2.82 17.66 1.74
C ASP A 60 3.31 18.58 0.61
N ASP A 61 4.08 18.05 -0.34
CA ASP A 61 4.49 18.72 -1.58
C ASP A 61 3.56 18.41 -2.78
N GLU A 62 2.39 17.82 -2.51
CA GLU A 62 1.37 17.40 -3.49
C GLU A 62 1.78 16.24 -4.40
N SER A 63 2.99 15.70 -4.25
CA SER A 63 3.36 14.42 -4.88
C SER A 63 2.55 13.27 -4.26
N SER A 64 2.35 12.21 -5.03
CA SER A 64 1.71 11.00 -4.52
C SER A 64 2.22 9.72 -5.14
N LEU A 65 2.26 8.67 -4.33
CA LEU A 65 2.54 7.30 -4.75
C LEU A 65 1.23 6.54 -4.93
N GLY A 66 1.10 5.83 -6.04
CA GLY A 66 0.12 4.79 -6.23
C GLY A 66 0.75 3.42 -5.93
N ILE A 67 0.00 2.55 -5.24
CA ILE A 67 0.48 1.24 -4.80
C ILE A 67 -0.62 0.20 -5.03
N ALA A 68 -0.25 -0.97 -5.56
CA ALA A 68 -1.17 -2.07 -5.80
C ALA A 68 -0.47 -3.43 -5.70
N SER A 69 -1.22 -4.50 -5.93
CA SER A 69 -0.72 -5.87 -6.12
C SER A 69 -0.56 -6.16 -7.61
N ASP A 70 0.52 -6.84 -7.99
CA ASP A 70 0.66 -7.51 -9.29
C ASP A 70 0.92 -9.02 -9.06
N PRO A 71 -0.11 -9.87 -9.21
CA PRO A 71 0.02 -11.31 -9.06
C PRO A 71 1.03 -11.96 -10.01
N SER A 72 1.26 -11.37 -11.20
CA SER A 72 2.24 -11.91 -12.16
C SER A 72 3.69 -11.74 -11.68
N LEU A 73 3.93 -10.79 -10.77
CA LEU A 73 5.20 -10.54 -10.12
C LEU A 73 5.26 -11.12 -8.70
N ASN A 74 4.14 -11.67 -8.21
CA ASN A 74 3.97 -12.06 -6.81
C ASN A 74 4.41 -10.94 -5.87
N SER A 75 4.08 -9.69 -6.18
CA SER A 75 4.65 -8.51 -5.53
C SER A 75 3.65 -7.39 -5.41
N VAL A 76 3.89 -6.49 -4.46
CA VAL A 76 3.37 -5.14 -4.58
C VAL A 76 4.10 -4.39 -5.70
N ILE A 77 3.41 -3.45 -6.32
CA ILE A 77 3.96 -2.51 -7.30
C ILE A 77 3.71 -1.08 -6.85
N VAL A 78 4.62 -0.18 -7.21
CA VAL A 78 4.63 1.23 -6.80
C VAL A 78 4.88 2.12 -8.00
N TRP A 79 4.19 3.23 -8.11
CA TRP A 79 4.46 4.23 -9.13
C TRP A 79 4.25 5.64 -8.58
N TRP A 80 4.84 6.64 -9.25
CA TRP A 80 4.42 8.02 -9.06
C TRP A 80 3.05 8.19 -9.68
N GLU A 81 2.07 8.50 -8.83
CA GLU A 81 0.73 8.90 -9.26
C GLU A 81 0.74 10.38 -9.66
N ARG A 82 1.40 11.21 -8.84
CA ARG A 82 1.67 12.63 -9.11
C ARG A 82 3.11 13.00 -8.75
N GLU A 83 3.73 13.87 -9.55
CA GLU A 83 4.98 14.54 -9.21
C GLU A 83 4.73 15.73 -8.27
N SER A 84 5.81 16.29 -7.73
CA SER A 84 5.76 17.48 -6.88
C SER A 84 5.02 18.63 -7.59
N GLY A 85 4.10 19.30 -6.88
CA GLY A 85 3.17 20.28 -7.46
C GLY A 85 1.95 19.66 -8.16
N GLY A 86 1.70 18.36 -7.95
CA GLY A 86 0.40 17.73 -8.20
C GLY A 86 0.11 17.35 -9.65
N ARG A 87 1.09 17.41 -10.56
CA ARG A 87 0.91 16.98 -11.94
C ARG A 87 0.89 15.45 -12.01
N ALA A 88 -0.10 14.89 -12.70
CA ALA A 88 -0.20 13.45 -12.92
C ALA A 88 1.01 12.91 -13.72
N CYS A 89 1.56 11.79 -13.25
CA CYS A 89 2.62 11.04 -13.93
C CYS A 89 2.07 9.88 -14.79
N VAL A 90 0.78 9.60 -14.67
CA VAL A 90 0.05 8.56 -15.40
C VAL A 90 -1.09 9.16 -16.23
N ASP A 91 -1.44 8.51 -17.33
CA ASP A 91 -2.49 8.98 -18.24
C ASP A 91 -3.89 8.92 -17.60
N SER A 92 -4.13 7.95 -16.73
CA SER A 92 -5.40 7.76 -16.02
C SER A 92 -5.16 7.69 -14.51
N PRO A 93 -5.16 8.85 -13.82
CA PRO A 93 -5.00 8.89 -12.38
C PRO A 93 -6.12 8.16 -11.64
N LEU A 94 -5.81 7.54 -10.50
CA LEU A 94 -6.75 6.82 -9.64
C LEU A 94 -7.99 7.67 -9.28
N ALA A 95 -7.78 8.95 -8.98
CA ALA A 95 -8.85 9.87 -8.65
C ALA A 95 -9.80 10.22 -9.82
N ALA A 96 -9.38 9.94 -11.06
CA ALA A 96 -10.15 10.18 -12.27
C ALA A 96 -10.80 8.90 -12.83
N ASP A 97 -10.45 7.74 -12.28
CA ASP A 97 -11.04 6.46 -12.66
C ASP A 97 -12.48 6.36 -12.14
N ALA A 98 -13.43 6.22 -13.07
CA ALA A 98 -14.86 6.18 -12.76
C ALA A 98 -15.32 4.83 -12.15
N GLU A 99 -14.48 3.80 -12.22
CA GLU A 99 -14.74 2.48 -11.62
C GLU A 99 -14.19 2.36 -10.19
N LEU A 100 -13.47 3.38 -9.73
CA LEU A 100 -12.87 3.43 -8.40
C LEU A 100 -13.58 4.39 -7.46
N TYR A 101 -13.90 3.90 -6.27
CA TYR A 101 -14.58 4.63 -5.20
C TYR A 101 -13.60 4.92 -4.05
N PRO A 102 -13.37 6.18 -3.69
CA PRO A 102 -12.38 6.52 -2.67
C PRO A 102 -12.92 6.28 -1.25
N VAL A 103 -12.09 5.65 -0.42
CA VAL A 103 -12.22 5.55 1.03
C VAL A 103 -11.05 6.29 1.65
N SER A 104 -11.32 7.35 2.42
CA SER A 104 -10.26 8.15 3.03
C SER A 104 -9.87 7.61 4.41
N ALA A 105 -8.60 7.74 4.77
CA ALA A 105 -8.09 7.37 6.08
C ALA A 105 -8.66 8.21 7.24
N ASP A 106 -9.31 9.34 6.96
CA ASP A 106 -9.98 10.17 7.96
C ASP A 106 -11.49 9.86 8.09
N ASP A 107 -12.01 8.91 7.32
CA ASP A 107 -13.40 8.47 7.38
C ASP A 107 -13.65 7.64 8.65
N GLU A 108 -14.40 8.18 9.60
CA GLU A 108 -14.60 7.55 10.92
C GLU A 108 -15.46 6.29 10.89
N GLU A 109 -16.19 6.05 9.81
CA GLU A 109 -17.07 4.88 9.65
C GLU A 109 -16.36 3.75 8.89
N TYR A 110 -15.55 4.11 7.88
CA TYR A 110 -14.94 3.15 6.96
C TYR A 110 -13.43 2.96 7.14
N ALA A 111 -12.81 3.73 8.05
CA ALA A 111 -11.41 3.59 8.44
C ALA A 111 -11.24 3.60 9.96
N SER A 112 -10.39 2.72 10.47
CA SER A 112 -10.04 2.71 11.89
C SER A 112 -9.28 3.98 12.32
N GLU A 113 -9.36 4.33 13.61
CA GLU A 113 -8.67 5.50 14.19
C GLU A 113 -7.14 5.49 13.94
N PHE A 114 -6.56 4.32 13.73
CA PHE A 114 -5.14 4.16 13.43
C PHE A 114 -4.74 4.92 12.16
N TRP A 115 -5.52 4.82 11.08
CA TRP A 115 -5.17 5.42 9.78
C TRP A 115 -5.07 6.95 9.87
N ARG A 116 -5.96 7.57 10.62
CA ARG A 116 -5.92 9.01 10.91
C ARG A 116 -4.67 9.43 11.68
N LYS A 117 -4.08 8.57 12.52
CA LYS A 117 -2.86 8.88 13.29
C LYS A 117 -1.62 9.00 12.40
N LEU A 118 -1.65 8.41 11.21
CA LEU A 118 -0.58 8.51 10.21
C LEU A 118 -0.62 9.83 9.44
N LEU A 119 -1.77 10.51 9.40
CA LEU A 119 -1.88 11.81 8.76
C LEU A 119 -1.01 12.84 9.49
N LYS A 120 -0.36 13.69 8.69
CA LYS A 120 0.64 14.71 9.08
C LYS A 120 1.93 14.13 9.65
N ARG A 121 2.12 12.81 9.65
CA ARG A 121 3.35 12.17 10.11
C ARG A 121 4.40 12.17 9.03
N LYS A 122 5.64 12.36 9.48
CA LYS A 122 6.81 12.31 8.61
C LYS A 122 7.16 10.86 8.34
N LEU A 123 7.26 10.50 7.06
CA LEU A 123 7.83 9.23 6.63
C LEU A 123 9.33 9.25 6.93
N ILE A 124 9.84 8.22 7.59
CA ILE A 124 11.24 8.14 8.01
C ILE A 124 12.02 7.05 7.27
N GLU A 125 11.36 5.98 6.86
CA GLU A 125 12.01 4.81 6.28
C GLU A 125 10.98 3.94 5.53
N PHE A 126 11.51 3.15 4.60
CA PHE A 126 10.82 2.02 4.00
C PHE A 126 11.55 0.72 4.30
N SER A 127 10.78 -0.36 4.38
CA SER A 127 11.34 -1.70 4.27
C SER A 127 10.46 -2.59 3.40
N ILE A 128 11.08 -3.62 2.82
CA ILE A 128 10.42 -4.61 1.96
C ILE A 128 10.32 -5.93 2.72
N TYR A 129 9.12 -6.50 2.78
CA TYR A 129 8.92 -7.89 3.19
C TYR A 129 8.99 -8.82 1.99
N LYS A 130 9.92 -9.79 2.02
CA LYS A 130 10.04 -10.86 1.02
C LYS A 130 9.96 -12.22 1.70
N LYS A 131 9.56 -13.26 0.96
CA LYS A 131 9.57 -14.64 1.47
C LYS A 131 11.00 -15.16 1.65
N ARG A 132 11.32 -15.71 2.82
CA ARG A 132 12.64 -16.28 3.14
C ARG A 132 12.91 -17.56 2.37
N LEU A 133 11.90 -18.41 2.24
CA LEU A 133 11.96 -19.68 1.53
C LEU A 133 10.95 -19.64 0.40
N MET A 134 11.46 -19.60 -0.84
CA MET A 134 10.66 -19.59 -2.05
C MET A 134 10.73 -20.97 -2.72
N GLY A 135 9.61 -21.43 -3.28
CA GLY A 135 9.64 -22.53 -4.23
C GLY A 135 10.38 -22.13 -5.51
N SER A 136 10.71 -23.09 -6.36
CA SER A 136 11.48 -22.83 -7.59
C SER A 136 10.82 -21.78 -8.49
N LEU A 137 9.49 -21.80 -8.62
CA LEU A 137 8.73 -20.83 -9.41
C LEU A 137 8.74 -19.42 -8.79
N GLU A 138 8.52 -19.32 -7.48
CA GLU A 138 8.51 -18.03 -6.77
C GLU A 138 9.88 -17.35 -6.79
N SER A 139 10.96 -18.13 -6.82
CA SER A 139 12.34 -17.62 -6.85
C SER A 139 12.71 -16.95 -8.18
N GLU A 140 11.92 -17.17 -9.23
CA GLU A 140 12.07 -16.50 -10.53
C GLU A 140 11.32 -15.16 -10.57
N LEU A 141 10.46 -14.90 -9.59
CA LEU A 141 9.68 -13.67 -9.46
C LEU A 141 10.32 -12.70 -8.46
N PRO A 142 10.09 -11.39 -8.58
CA PRO A 142 10.58 -10.43 -7.59
C PRO A 142 10.12 -10.80 -6.16
N SER A 143 8.88 -11.23 -5.99
CA SER A 143 8.35 -11.75 -4.71
C SER A 143 8.51 -10.78 -3.53
N GLU A 144 8.20 -9.51 -3.78
CA GLU A 144 8.22 -8.38 -2.84
C GLU A 144 6.82 -8.18 -2.27
N LEU A 145 6.49 -9.00 -1.28
CA LEU A 145 5.12 -9.20 -0.79
C LEU A 145 4.60 -8.04 0.05
N GLY A 146 5.48 -7.20 0.60
CA GLY A 146 5.04 -6.05 1.38
C GLY A 146 5.98 -4.87 1.25
N LEU A 147 5.40 -3.68 1.18
CA LEU A 147 6.11 -2.41 1.37
C LEU A 147 5.65 -1.81 2.70
N HIS A 148 6.57 -1.76 3.65
CA HIS A 148 6.35 -1.21 4.98
C HIS A 148 6.72 0.27 4.97
N PHE A 149 5.73 1.12 5.26
CA PHE A 149 5.91 2.54 5.49
C PHE A 149 6.16 2.76 6.97
N ILE A 150 7.30 3.35 7.32
CA ILE A 150 7.67 3.63 8.71
C ILE A 150 7.68 5.14 8.92
N PHE A 151 6.91 5.60 9.90
CA PHE A 151 6.74 7.01 10.24
C PHE A 151 7.39 7.35 11.58
N GLU A 152 7.49 8.65 11.86
CA GLU A 152 7.81 9.13 13.21
C GLU A 152 6.89 8.51 14.28
N ASP A 153 7.36 8.45 15.52
CA ASP A 153 6.69 7.78 16.65
C ASP A 153 6.52 6.25 16.47
N ASN A 154 7.29 5.63 15.57
CA ASN A 154 7.28 4.19 15.29
C ASN A 154 5.90 3.67 14.85
N LEU A 155 5.13 4.55 14.21
CA LEU A 155 3.89 4.18 13.53
C LEU A 155 4.24 3.65 12.14
N GLY A 156 3.51 2.65 11.66
CA GLY A 156 3.76 2.11 10.33
C GLY A 156 2.64 1.21 9.85
N PHE A 157 2.58 1.04 8.54
CA PHE A 157 1.65 0.11 7.90
C PHE A 157 2.33 -0.59 6.74
N ILE A 158 1.77 -1.73 6.33
CA ILE A 158 2.29 -2.54 5.24
C ILE A 158 1.27 -2.51 4.09
N ALA A 159 1.67 -1.97 2.94
CA ALA A 159 0.99 -2.27 1.69
C ALA A 159 1.38 -3.67 1.26
N SER A 160 0.41 -4.56 1.05
CA SER A 160 0.62 -6.00 1.08
C SER A 160 0.01 -6.69 -0.14
N HIS A 161 0.78 -7.61 -0.71
CA HIS A 161 0.37 -8.67 -1.61
C HIS A 161 0.23 -9.95 -0.79
N GLY A 162 -1.00 -10.31 -0.42
CA GLY A 162 -1.27 -11.61 0.21
C GLY A 162 -0.80 -11.81 1.66
N LEU A 163 -0.22 -10.82 2.33
CA LEU A 163 0.26 -10.99 3.71
C LEU A 163 -0.87 -11.05 4.75
N HIS A 164 -2.11 -10.76 4.36
CA HIS A 164 -3.29 -10.86 5.24
C HIS A 164 -3.71 -12.31 5.45
N ASP A 165 -3.85 -13.08 4.37
CA ASP A 165 -4.47 -14.42 4.36
C ASP A 165 -3.84 -15.41 3.37
N GLY A 166 -2.79 -15.00 2.66
CA GLY A 166 -2.11 -15.82 1.65
C GLY A 166 -2.78 -15.84 0.28
N SER A 167 -3.78 -14.98 0.03
CA SER A 167 -4.34 -14.73 -1.31
C SER A 167 -3.41 -13.84 -2.17
N ASP A 168 -3.81 -13.54 -3.41
CA ASP A 168 -3.09 -12.59 -4.27
C ASP A 168 -3.63 -11.15 -4.12
N ASP A 169 -4.54 -10.94 -3.16
CA ASP A 169 -5.25 -9.67 -2.99
C ASP A 169 -4.36 -8.59 -2.37
N PHE A 170 -4.56 -7.36 -2.85
CA PHE A 170 -3.93 -6.19 -2.26
C PHE A 170 -4.66 -5.76 -0.99
N SER A 171 -3.90 -5.56 0.09
CA SER A 171 -4.39 -5.11 1.38
C SER A 171 -3.45 -4.07 1.99
N VAL A 172 -3.96 -3.26 2.91
CA VAL A 172 -3.18 -2.28 3.67
C VAL A 172 -3.31 -2.60 5.15
N LEU A 173 -2.24 -3.10 5.73
CA LEU A 173 -2.25 -3.76 7.03
C LEU A 173 -1.62 -2.88 8.11
N MET A 174 -2.33 -2.76 9.23
CA MET A 174 -1.73 -2.34 10.49
C MET A 174 -0.74 -3.40 10.98
N LEU A 175 0.32 -3.01 11.70
CA LEU A 175 1.33 -3.96 12.17
C LEU A 175 0.79 -5.08 13.08
N ASN A 176 -0.34 -4.84 13.75
CA ASN A 176 -1.02 -5.85 14.57
C ASN A 176 -1.93 -6.79 13.75
N GLN A 177 -2.25 -6.45 12.50
CA GLN A 177 -2.96 -7.31 11.55
C GLN A 177 -2.00 -8.20 10.76
N PHE A 178 -0.73 -7.84 10.73
CA PHE A 178 0.32 -8.67 10.13
C PHE A 178 0.63 -9.85 11.04
N ALA A 179 0.11 -11.03 10.66
CA ALA A 179 0.14 -12.24 11.48
C ALA A 179 1.58 -12.65 11.86
N ASP A 180 1.82 -12.83 13.17
CA ASP A 180 3.13 -13.24 13.69
C ASP A 180 3.64 -14.56 13.10
N THR A 181 2.74 -15.45 12.69
CA THR A 181 3.05 -16.75 12.07
C THR A 181 3.70 -16.64 10.69
N GLN A 182 3.56 -15.50 10.00
CA GLN A 182 4.21 -15.24 8.72
C GLN A 182 5.59 -14.59 8.89
N LYS A 183 5.87 -13.90 10.01
CA LYS A 183 7.13 -13.16 10.22
C LYS A 183 8.36 -14.06 10.14
N ASP A 184 8.29 -15.27 10.69
CA ASP A 184 9.40 -16.23 10.63
C ASP A 184 9.71 -16.73 9.20
N GLN A 185 8.73 -16.61 8.30
CA GLN A 185 8.83 -17.01 6.90
C GLN A 185 9.22 -15.85 5.99
N LEU A 186 9.36 -14.65 6.53
CA LEU A 186 9.69 -13.44 5.79
C LEU A 186 11.09 -12.95 6.17
N VAL A 187 11.66 -12.15 5.28
CA VAL A 187 12.83 -11.32 5.52
C VAL A 187 12.42 -9.89 5.26
N GLU A 188 12.76 -9.02 6.21
CA GLU A 188 12.61 -7.57 6.06
C GLU A 188 13.92 -6.99 5.53
N ILE A 189 13.83 -6.22 4.46
CA ILE A 189 14.97 -5.59 3.79
C ILE A 189 14.76 -4.08 3.87
N PRO A 190 15.55 -3.35 4.67
CA PRO A 190 15.54 -1.89 4.68
C PRO A 190 15.92 -1.31 3.31
N LEU A 191 15.30 -0.19 2.93
CA LEU A 191 15.64 0.58 1.72
C LEU A 191 16.47 1.82 2.01
#